data_AF-A0A9W9T172-F1
#
_entry.id   AF-A0A9W9T172-F1
#
_cell.length_a   1.000
_cell.length_b   1.000
_cell.length_c   1.000
_cell.angle_alpha   90.00
_cell.angle_beta   90.00
_cell.angle_gamma   90.00
#
_symmetry.space_group_name_H-M   'P 1'
#
loop_
_entity.id
_entity.type
_entity.pdbx_description
1 polymer ?
#
loop_
_entity_poly.entity_id
_entity_poly.type
_entity_poly.pdbx_seq_one_letter_code
_entity_poly.pdbx_strand_id
1 'polypeptide(L)'
;MLEIATEAFFGFGDDVQGNEYDDDITRNLGAVSCKEGRLLAFPSTVHIRVSSFRLADPSKPGHHKILALLLIDLHHRIISSASVPPQRENLGYKRQNSVNQAL
;
A
#
# COMPACT_ATOMS: atom_id res chain seq x y z
N MET A 1 16.65 2.62 19.13
CA MET A 1 16.28 3.10 17.78
C MET A 1 15.43 2.01 17.15
N LEU A 2 14.22 2.32 16.70
CA LEU A 2 13.46 1.42 15.84
C LEU A 2 14.06 1.53 14.44
N GLU A 3 14.66 0.46 13.92
CA GLU A 3 14.98 0.41 12.50
C GLU A 3 13.76 -0.12 11.77
N ILE A 4 13.09 0.78 11.06
CA ILE A 4 11.99 0.44 10.19
C ILE A 4 12.53 0.59 8.79
N ALA A 5 12.64 -0.53 8.10
CA ALA A 5 12.87 -0.54 6.68
C ALA A 5 11.51 -0.41 5.98
N THR A 6 11.38 0.58 5.12
CA THR A 6 10.36 0.57 4.08
C THR A 6 11.01 -0.01 2.84
N GLU A 7 10.54 -1.18 2.41
CA GLU A 7 10.94 -1.79 1.15
C GLU A 7 10.04 -1.21 0.05
N ALA A 8 10.67 -0.70 -1.00
CA ALA A 8 9.97 -0.22 -2.17
C ALA A 8 10.04 -1.29 -3.26
N PHE A 9 8.89 -1.63 -3.83
CA PHE A 9 8.73 -2.56 -4.93
C PHE A 9 8.01 -1.87 -6.07
N PHE A 10 8.42 -2.16 -7.30
CA PHE A 10 7.64 -1.82 -8.48
C PHE A 10 6.98 -3.09 -8.99
N GLY A 11 5.68 -3.30 -8.73
CA GLY A 11 4.95 -4.51 -9.12
C GLY A 11 4.04 -5.10 -8.03
N PHE A 12 3.68 -6.38 -8.17
CA PHE A 12 2.86 -7.18 -7.25
C PHE A 12 3.71 -8.04 -6.27
N GLY A 13 3.15 -8.79 -5.33
CA GLY A 13 3.99 -9.69 -4.47
C GLY A 13 4.49 -10.93 -5.23
N ASP A 14 5.47 -11.64 -4.66
CA ASP A 14 5.98 -12.93 -5.19
C ASP A 14 4.90 -14.02 -5.30
N ASP A 15 3.73 -13.80 -4.67
CA ASP A 15 2.54 -14.64 -4.74
C ASP A 15 1.74 -14.48 -6.04
N VAL A 16 2.11 -13.52 -6.90
CA VAL A 16 1.44 -13.26 -8.17
C VAL A 16 2.27 -13.81 -9.32
N GLN A 17 1.85 -14.93 -9.88
CA GLN A 17 2.47 -15.51 -11.08
C GLN A 17 2.24 -14.59 -12.28
N GLY A 18 3.34 -14.16 -12.91
CA GLY A 18 3.31 -13.54 -14.23
C GLY A 18 2.81 -14.53 -15.29
N ASN A 19 2.33 -14.00 -16.40
CA ASN A 19 2.06 -14.77 -17.60
C ASN A 19 3.37 -15.42 -18.12
N GLU A 20 3.24 -16.55 -18.82
CA GLU A 20 4.25 -17.56 -19.23
C GLU A 20 5.57 -17.07 -19.85
N TYR A 21 5.76 -15.76 -20.01
CA TYR A 21 6.91 -15.10 -20.62
C TYR A 21 7.61 -14.05 -19.75
N ASP A 22 7.08 -13.69 -18.58
CA ASP A 22 7.66 -12.66 -17.70
C ASP A 22 7.44 -13.00 -16.22
N ASP A 23 8.38 -13.77 -15.66
CA ASP A 23 8.34 -14.21 -14.26
C ASP A 23 8.60 -13.08 -13.25
N ASP A 24 9.00 -11.88 -13.70
CA ASP A 24 9.40 -10.79 -12.83
C ASP A 24 8.56 -9.52 -13.06
N ILE A 25 7.26 -9.63 -12.77
CA ILE A 25 6.34 -8.47 -12.73
C ILE A 25 6.67 -7.50 -11.60
N THR A 26 7.66 -7.82 -10.74
CA THR A 26 7.99 -7.06 -9.53
C THR A 26 9.47 -6.87 -9.28
N ARG A 27 9.96 -5.64 -9.51
CA ARG A 27 11.33 -5.28 -9.14
C ARG A 27 11.45 -4.75 -7.72
N ASN A 28 12.38 -5.35 -6.96
CA ASN A 28 12.84 -4.80 -5.68
C ASN A 28 13.71 -3.55 -5.95
N LEU A 29 13.28 -2.40 -5.42
CA LEU A 29 13.98 -1.12 -5.56
C LEU A 29 14.90 -0.82 -4.37
N GLY A 30 14.92 -1.68 -3.35
CA GLY A 30 15.69 -1.55 -2.14
C GLY A 30 14.86 -1.10 -0.93
N ALA A 31 15.58 -0.77 0.15
CA ALA A 31 14.99 -0.41 1.43
C ALA A 31 15.50 0.94 1.92
N VAL A 32 14.62 1.71 2.58
CA VAL A 32 14.97 2.98 3.23
C VAL A 32 14.62 2.93 4.71
N SER A 33 15.53 3.43 5.56
CA SER A 33 15.29 3.56 7.00
C SER A 33 14.34 4.74 7.28
N CYS A 34 13.25 4.47 8.00
CA CYS A 34 12.29 5.47 8.47
C CYS A 34 12.69 5.98 9.85
N LYS A 35 13.54 7.02 9.87
CA LYS A 35 13.95 7.71 11.10
C LYS A 35 12.95 8.80 11.46
N GLU A 36 12.82 9.10 12.75
CA GLU A 36 12.02 10.24 13.23
C GLU A 36 12.49 11.54 12.55
N GLY A 37 11.53 12.39 12.17
CA GLY A 37 11.78 13.64 11.46
C GLY A 37 12.14 13.49 9.97
N ARG A 38 12.18 12.27 9.41
CA ARG A 38 12.43 12.05 7.99
C ARG A 38 11.12 12.10 7.17
N LEU A 39 11.13 12.87 6.10
CA LEU A 39 10.12 12.82 5.05
C LEU A 39 10.57 11.90 3.91
N LEU A 40 9.68 11.04 3.44
CA LEU A 40 9.87 10.23 2.25
C LEU A 40 8.80 10.62 1.23
N ALA A 41 9.22 10.89 -0.01
CA ALA A 41 8.34 11.20 -1.13
C ALA A 41 8.67 10.27 -2.30
N PHE A 42 7.65 9.61 -2.82
CA PHE A 42 7.76 8.67 -3.94
C PHE A 42 6.46 8.70 -4.75
N PRO A 43 6.50 8.36 -6.06
CA PRO A 43 5.30 8.30 -6.87
C PRO A 43 4.41 7.14 -6.45
N SER A 44 3.09 7.30 -6.55
CA SER A 44 2.09 6.26 -6.20
C SER A 44 2.17 4.99 -7.05
N THR A 45 3.01 4.97 -8.09
CA THR A 45 3.33 3.79 -8.91
C THR A 45 4.28 2.82 -8.21
N VAL A 46 4.87 3.21 -7.07
CA VAL A 46 5.73 2.36 -6.26
C VAL A 46 4.90 1.76 -5.13
N HIS A 47 4.86 0.43 -5.07
CA HIS A 47 4.35 -0.27 -3.90
C HIS A 47 5.37 -0.19 -2.77
N ILE A 48 4.87 0.05 -1.57
CA ILE A 48 5.71 0.07 -0.37
C ILE A 48 5.27 -1.02 0.60
N ARG A 49 6.25 -1.65 1.23
CA ARG A 49 6.07 -2.58 2.34
C ARG A 49 6.74 -2.00 3.57
N VAL A 50 6.01 -1.95 4.68
CA VAL A 50 6.57 -1.60 5.99
C VAL A 50 7.02 -2.89 6.67
N SER A 51 8.32 -3.05 6.88
CA SER A 51 8.86 -4.21 7.58
C SER A 51 8.42 -4.24 9.04
N SER A 52 8.32 -5.45 9.59
CA SER A 52 8.03 -5.62 11.02
C SER A 52 9.13 -4.97 11.86
N PHE A 53 8.75 -4.47 13.04
CA PHE A 53 9.68 -3.76 13.92
C PHE A 53 9.43 -4.08 15.39
N ARG A 54 10.44 -3.86 16.21
CA ARG A 54 10.37 -3.98 17.66
C ARG A 54 11.20 -2.89 18.32
N LEU A 55 10.83 -2.52 19.55
CA LEU A 55 11.69 -1.69 20.39
C LEU A 55 13.01 -2.42 20.66
N ALA A 56 14.12 -1.69 20.55
CA ALA A 56 15.44 -2.19 20.93
C ALA A 56 15.47 -2.61 22.41
N ASP A 57 14.69 -1.92 23.25
CA ASP A 57 14.45 -2.26 24.65
C ASP A 57 12.95 -2.50 24.86
N PRO A 58 12.50 -3.77 24.93
CA PRO A 58 11.09 -4.11 25.08
C PRO A 58 10.46 -3.69 26.41
N SER A 59 11.27 -3.32 27.42
CA SER A 59 10.75 -2.88 28.73
C SER A 59 10.24 -1.45 28.72
N LYS A 60 10.59 -0.67 27.69
CA LYS A 60 10.21 0.73 27.56
C LYS A 60 8.89 0.87 26.78
N PRO A 61 8.07 1.89 27.07
CA PRO A 61 6.96 2.24 26.21
C PRO A 61 7.48 2.76 24.87
N GLY A 62 6.79 2.44 23.78
CA GLY A 62 7.16 2.96 22.47
C GLY A 62 6.06 2.77 21.43
N HIS A 63 6.07 3.65 20.43
CA HIS A 63 5.11 3.66 19.34
C HIS A 63 5.81 4.08 18.04
N HIS A 64 5.26 3.63 16.90
CA HIS A 64 5.64 4.13 15.59
C HIS A 64 4.47 4.90 15.01
N LYS A 65 4.66 6.20 14.75
CA LYS A 65 3.65 7.08 14.16
C LYS A 65 4.12 7.50 12.78
N ILE A 66 3.21 7.44 11.81
CA ILE A 66 3.45 7.83 10.42
C ILE A 66 2.33 8.79 10.02
N LEU A 67 2.69 9.88 9.34
CA LEU A 67 1.75 10.71 8.61
C LEU A 67 1.96 10.46 7.12
N ALA A 68 0.94 9.94 6.44
CA ALA A 68 0.96 9.72 5.00
C ALA A 68 0.11 10.78 4.30
N LEU A 69 0.66 11.37 3.24
CA LEU A 69 -0.02 12.31 2.36
C LEU A 69 -0.04 11.73 0.96
N LEU A 70 -1.22 11.70 0.32
CA LEU A 70 -1.37 11.31 -1.08
C LEU A 70 -1.66 12.56 -1.90
N LEU A 71 -0.76 12.89 -2.82
CA LEU A 71 -0.93 14.03 -3.72
C LEU A 71 -1.68 13.57 -4.98
N ILE A 72 -2.69 14.34 -5.35
CA ILE A 72 -3.51 14.13 -6.54
C ILE A 72 -3.27 15.30 -7.50
N ASP A 73 -2.99 15.00 -8.76
CA ASP A 73 -3.01 16.00 -9.83
C ASP A 73 -4.46 16.41 -10.13
N LEU A 74 -4.77 17.68 -9.90
CA LEU A 74 -6.11 18.25 -10.07
C LEU A 74 -6.47 18.50 -11.54
N HIS A 75 -5.48 18.53 -12.45
CA HIS A 75 -5.73 18.65 -13.89
C HIS A 75 -6.12 17.32 -14.53
N HIS A 76 -5.91 16.21 -13.81
CA HIS A 76 -6.35 14.89 -14.23
C HIS A 76 -7.65 14.51 -13.51
N ARG A 77 -8.71 14.20 -14.26
CA ARG A 77 -9.99 13.78 -13.67
C ARG A 77 -9.88 12.37 -13.11
N ILE A 78 -9.70 12.25 -11.80
CA ILE A 78 -9.72 10.96 -11.10
C ILE A 78 -11.16 10.59 -10.74
N ILE A 79 -11.50 9.30 -10.88
CA ILE A 79 -12.79 8.76 -10.44
C ILE A 79 -12.87 8.89 -8.92
N SER A 80 -13.96 9.48 -8.43
CA SER A 80 -14.21 9.56 -6.99
C SER A 80 -14.19 8.18 -6.36
N SER A 81 -13.61 8.04 -5.16
CA SER A 81 -13.69 6.80 -4.38
C SER A 81 -15.14 6.39 -4.07
N ALA A 82 -16.08 7.33 -4.08
CA ALA A 82 -17.52 7.05 -3.99
C ALA A 82 -18.07 6.27 -5.20
N SER A 83 -17.34 6.27 -6.32
CA SER A 83 -17.72 5.62 -7.58
C SER A 83 -16.85 4.40 -7.90
N VAL A 84 -15.84 4.10 -7.08
CA VAL A 84 -14.98 2.92 -7.28
C VAL A 84 -15.75 1.66 -6.86
N PRO A 85 -15.89 0.64 -7.73
CA PRO A 85 -16.58 -0.59 -7.37
C PRO A 85 -15.79 -1.38 -6.32
N PRO A 86 -16.44 -2.31 -5.59
CA PRO A 86 -15.73 -3.15 -4.63
C PRO A 86 -14.59 -3.91 -5.30
N GLN A 87 -13.39 -3.79 -4.75
CA GLN A 87 -12.20 -4.46 -5.29
C GLN A 87 -12.12 -5.95 -4.90
N ARG A 88 -12.90 -6.39 -3.91
CA ARG A 88 -13.09 -7.81 -3.60
C ARG A 88 -14.34 -8.34 -4.28
N GLU A 89 -14.19 -9.45 -4.97
CA GLU A 89 -15.24 -10.10 -5.75
C GLU A 89 -16.52 -10.36 -4.92
N ASN A 90 -16.36 -10.96 -3.73
CA ASN A 90 -17.47 -11.26 -2.84
C ASN A 90 -18.24 -10.01 -2.34
N LEU A 91 -17.58 -8.85 -2.26
CA LEU A 91 -18.21 -7.59 -1.89
C LEU A 91 -19.02 -7.02 -3.06
N GLY A 92 -18.57 -7.24 -4.29
CA GLY A 92 -19.32 -6.90 -5.50
C GLY A 92 -20.68 -7.58 -5.52
N TYR A 93 -20.71 -8.90 -5.30
CA TYR A 93 -21.93 -9.68 -5.21
C TYR A 93 -22.88 -9.21 -4.10
N LYS A 94 -22.34 -8.93 -2.90
CA LYS A 94 -23.15 -8.44 -1.77
C LYS A 94 -23.80 -7.09 -2.10
N ARG A 95 -23.04 -6.14 -2.65
CA ARG A 95 -23.55 -4.83 -3.05
C ARG A 95 -24.67 -4.96 -4.08
N GLN A 96 -24.47 -5.80 -5.09
CA GLN A 96 -25.48 -6.01 -6.14
C GLN A 96 -26.78 -6.58 -5.56
N ASN A 97 -26.67 -7.57 -4.67
CA ASN A 97 -27.84 -8.14 -4.00
C ASN A 97 -28.57 -7.13 -3.12
N SER A 98 -27.85 -6.26 -2.40
CA SER A 98 -28.46 -5.20 -1.58
C SER A 98 -29.20 -4.17 -2.44
N VAL A 99 -28.63 -3.78 -3.58
CA VAL A 99 -29.28 -2.86 -4.52
C VAL A 99 -30.53 -3.49 -5.13
N ASN A 100 -30.47 -4.76 -5.53
CA ASN A 100 -31.59 -5.49 -6.11
C ASN A 100 -32.73 -5.77 -5.10
N GLN A 101 -32.45 -5.79 -3.80
CA GLN A 101 -33.47 -5.92 -2.74
C GLN A 101 -34.13 -4.59 -2.36
N ALA A 102 -33.49 -3.46 -2.67
CA ALA A 102 -33.97 -2.12 -2.33
C ALA A 102 -34.77 -1.45 -3.46
N LEU A 103 -34.79 -2.06 -4.65
CA LEU A 103 -35.56 -1.68 -5.84
C LEU A 103 -36.72 -2.66 -6.04
#